data_AF-A0A3Q8WID3-F1
#
_entry.id   AF-A0A3Q8WID3-F1
#
_cell.length_a   1.000
_cell.length_b   1.000
_cell.length_c   1.000
_cell.angle_alpha   90.00
_cell.angle_beta   90.00
_cell.angle_gamma   90.00
#
_symmetry.space_group_name_H-M   'P 1'
#
loop_
_entity.id
_entity.type
_entity.pdbx_description
1 polymer ?
#
loop_
_entity_poly.entity_id
_entity_poly.type
_entity_poly.pdbx_seq_one_letter_code
_entity_poly.pdbx_strand_id
1 'polypeptide(L)' 'VLHCTGHIHVYDTNSNQSQCGYKKPPMTCLVLICEPIPHPSNIEIPLDSKTFLSRHSLDMKFSYCDE' A
#
# COMPACT_ATOMS: atom_id res chain seq x y z
N VAL A 1 3.32 -7.57 -1.69
CA VAL A 1 3.39 -6.12 -1.34
C VAL A 1 2.11 -5.46 -1.85
N LEU A 2 1.57 -4.46 -1.17
CA LEU A 2 0.36 -3.74 -1.59
C LEU A 2 0.73 -2.31 -2.01
N HIS A 3 0.12 -1.83 -3.08
CA HIS A 3 0.06 -0.42 -3.39
C HIS A 3 -1.19 0.14 -2.73
N CYS A 4 -1.02 1.10 -1.82
CA CYS A 4 -2.12 1.65 -1.04
C CYS A 4 -2.30 3.14 -1.37
N THR A 5 -3.53 3.54 -1.68
CA THR A 5 -3.90 4.94 -1.86
C THR A 5 -5.09 5.28 -0.97
N GLY A 6 -5.17 6.52 -0.49
CA GLY A 6 -6.25 6.92 0.41
C GLY A 6 -5.97 8.21 1.15
N HIS A 7 -6.67 8.43 2.25
CA HIS A 7 -6.63 9.68 2.99
C HIS A 7 -6.80 9.46 4.50
N ILE A 8 -6.30 10.42 5.27
CA ILE A 8 -6.53 10.51 6.71
C ILE A 8 -7.88 11.19 6.93
N HIS A 9 -8.71 10.61 7.79
CA HIS A 9 -9.99 11.17 8.19
C HIS A 9 -10.03 11.35 9.71
N VAL A 10 -10.52 12.50 10.15
CA VAL A 10 -10.68 12.84 11.57
C VAL A 10 -12.18 12.90 11.86
N TYR A 11 -12.66 11.97 12.69
CA TYR A 11 -14.03 11.94 13.15
C TYR A 11 -14.18 12.75 14.42
N ASP A 12 -15.03 13.78 14.36
CA ASP A 12 -15.49 14.48 15.55
C ASP A 12 -16.40 13.57 16.36
N THR A 13 -16.03 13.34 17.61
CA THR A 13 -16.87 12.60 18.55
C THR A 13 -17.97 13.53 19.06
N ASN A 14 -19.05 13.72 18.29
CA ASN A 14 -20.25 14.41 18.78
C ASN A 14 -21.01 13.51 19.78
N SER A 15 -20.46 13.37 20.98
CA SER A 15 -21.17 12.73 22.09
C SER A 15 -22.15 13.73 22.69
N ASN A 16 -23.41 13.65 22.29
CA ASN A 16 -24.51 14.41 22.90
C ASN A 16 -24.84 13.98 24.35
N GLN A 17 -23.93 13.34 25.08
CA GLN A 17 -24.11 13.03 26.50
C GLN A 17 -22.76 12.67 27.12
N SER A 18 -22.04 13.65 27.65
CA SER A 18 -21.01 13.41 28.66
C SER A 18 -21.67 13.54 30.03
N GLN A 19 -21.91 12.41 30.70
CA GLN A 19 -22.45 12.39 32.08
C GLN A 19 -21.55 13.10 33.12
N CYS A 20 -20.33 13.52 32.73
CA CYS A 20 -19.32 14.09 33.64
C CYS A 20 -18.48 15.23 33.01
N GLY A 21 -18.93 15.85 31.90
CA GLY A 21 -18.22 17.00 31.30
C GLY A 21 -16.92 16.68 30.55
N TYR A 22 -16.43 15.44 30.59
CA TYR A 22 -15.32 15.00 29.74
C TYR A 22 -15.74 14.92 28.27
N LYS A 23 -15.10 15.73 27.42
CA LYS A 23 -15.21 15.63 25.95
C LYS A 23 -14.20 14.60 25.45
N LYS A 24 -14.66 13.59 24.72
CA LYS A 24 -13.78 12.59 24.13
C LYS A 24 -12.99 13.21 22.96
N PRO A 25 -11.66 13.00 22.86
CA PRO A 25 -10.88 13.54 21.74
C PRO A 25 -11.36 12.97 20.40
N PRO A 26 -11.19 13.72 19.29
CA PRO A 26 -11.56 13.24 17.95
C PRO A 26 -10.73 12.01 17.58
N MET A 27 -11.37 11.08 16.85
CA MET A 27 -10.72 9.85 16.39
C MET A 27 -10.11 10.08 15.01
N THR A 28 -8.82 9.81 14.85
CA THR A 28 -8.16 9.86 13.55
C THR A 28 -7.99 8.45 12.98
N CYS A 29 -8.43 8.22 11.75
CA CYS A 29 -8.23 6.97 11.03
C CYS A 29 -7.62 7.20 9.64
N LEU A 30 -6.97 6.17 9.11
CA LEU A 30 -6.49 6.15 7.73
C LEU A 30 -7.38 5.22 6.92
N VAL A 31 -7.99 5.74 5.85
CA VAL A 31 -8.84 4.97 4.94
C VAL A 31 -8.05 4.71 3.66
N LEU A 32 -7.84 3.44 3.32
CA LEU A 32 -7.02 3.03 2.17
C LEU A 32 -7.79 2.08 1.25
N ILE A 33 -7.54 2.22 -0.05
CA ILE A 33 -7.76 1.19 -1.06
C ILE A 33 -6.40 0.55 -1.33
N CYS A 34 -6.35 -0.78 -1.27
CA CYS A 34 -5.12 -1.55 -1.43
C CYS A 34 -5.24 -2.48 -2.63
N GLU A 35 -4.28 -2.38 -3.55
CA GLU A 35 -4.17 -3.26 -4.70
C GLU A 35 -2.91 -4.13 -4.56
N PRO A 36 -2.97 -5.44 -4.89
CA PRO A 36 -1.79 -6.29 -4.85
C PRO A 36 -0.77 -5.85 -5.91
N ILE A 37 0.47 -5.66 -5.49
CA ILE A 37 1.58 -5.53 -6.44
C ILE A 37 1.83 -6.92 -7.03
N PRO A 38 1.80 -7.07 -8.37
CA PRO A 38 2.01 -8.35 -9.03
C PRO A 38 3.32 -9.00 -8.55
N HIS A 39 3.24 -10.27 -8.18
CA HIS A 39 4.44 -11.00 -7.80
C HIS A 39 5.31 -11.23 -9.05
N PRO A 40 6.63 -11.03 -9.00
CA PRO A 40 7.51 -11.26 -10.15
C PRO A 40 7.40 -12.67 -10.75
N SER A 41 7.05 -13.67 -9.94
CA SER A 41 6.81 -15.05 -10.40
C SER A 41 5.47 -15.29 -11.09
N ASN A 42 4.57 -14.31 -11.09
CA ASN A 42 3.23 -14.38 -11.69
C ASN A 42 3.09 -13.47 -12.91
N ILE A 43 4.21 -13.02 -13.49
CA ILE A 43 4.21 -12.29 -14.76
C ILE A 43 3.85 -13.30 -15.86
N GLU A 44 2.58 -13.35 -16.25
CA GLU A 44 2.14 -14.10 -17.43
C GLU A 44 2.53 -13.30 -18.68
N ILE A 45 3.52 -13.81 -19.43
CA ILE A 45 4.17 -13.16 -20.59
C ILE A 45 3.32 -13.39 -21.86
N PRO A 46 3.09 -12.35 -22.69
CA PRO A 46 4.14 -11.64 -23.43
C PRO A 46 4.42 -10.25 -22.85
N LEU A 47 5.62 -10.10 -22.30
CA LEU A 47 6.29 -8.82 -22.19
C LEU A 47 6.42 -8.23 -23.60
N ASP A 48 6.29 -6.92 -23.73
CA ASP A 48 6.52 -6.27 -25.01
C ASP A 48 8.00 -6.37 -25.41
N SER A 49 8.33 -6.05 -26.67
CA SER A 49 9.72 -6.11 -27.16
C SER A 49 10.64 -5.05 -26.54
N LYS A 50 10.18 -4.33 -25.52
CA LYS A 50 10.93 -3.27 -24.82
C LYS A 50 11.04 -3.55 -23.32
N THR A 51 10.58 -4.70 -22.85
CA THR A 51 10.64 -5.11 -21.45
C THR A 51 11.50 -6.35 -21.31
N PHE A 52 12.47 -6.32 -20.39
CA PHE A 52 13.33 -7.45 -20.05
C PHE A 52 13.17 -7.79 -18.56
N LEU A 53 13.39 -9.05 -18.21
CA LEU A 53 13.40 -9.48 -16.81
C LEU A 53 14.84 -9.58 -16.30
N SER A 54 15.12 -8.97 -15.15
CA SER A 54 16.38 -9.16 -14.43
C SER A 54 16.14 -9.67 -13.01
N ARG A 55 17.11 -10.41 -12.48
CA ARG A 55 17.14 -10.87 -11.08
C ARG A 55 18.41 -10.39 -10.40
N HIS A 56 18.27 -9.82 -9.21
CA HIS A 56 19.39 -9.25 -8.46
C HIS A 56 19.58 -9.93 -7.09
N SER A 57 20.83 -10.00 -6.62
CA SER A 57 21.14 -10.27 -5.21
C SER A 57 20.82 -9.05 -4.33
N LEU A 58 20.89 -9.19 -3.00
CA LEU A 58 20.60 -8.11 -2.06
C LEU A 58 21.57 -6.91 -2.19
N ASP A 59 22.78 -7.14 -2.70
CA ASP A 59 23.75 -6.09 -3.06
C ASP A 59 23.55 -5.55 -4.50
N MET A 60 22.37 -5.79 -5.08
CA MET A 60 21.91 -5.32 -6.39
C MET A 60 22.69 -5.83 -7.61
N LYS A 61 23.60 -6.80 -7.44
CA LYS A 61 24.31 -7.41 -8.57
C LYS A 61 23.38 -8.30 -9.40
N PHE A 62 23.53 -8.25 -10.72
CA PHE A 62 22.79 -9.12 -11.63
C PHE A 62 23.16 -10.58 -11.41
N SER A 63 22.14 -11.42 -11.25
CA SER A 63 22.23 -12.90 -11.20
C SER A 63 21.56 -13.56 -12.41
N TYR A 64 20.75 -12.80 -13.15
CA TYR A 64 20.07 -13.19 -14.37
C TYR A 64 19.56 -11.95 -15.10
N CYS A 65 19.59 -11.96 -16.42
CA CYS A 65 18.99 -10.96 -17.30
C CYS A 65 18.54 -11.68 -18.58
N ASP A 66 17.29 -11.51 -18.98
CA ASP A 66 16.83 -11.92 -20.32
C ASP A 66 17.60 -11.14 -21.42
N GLU A 67 17.62 -11.68 -22.64
CA GLU A 67 18.18 -11.01 -23.83
C GLU A 67 17.33 -9.82 -24.32
#